data_AF-A0A0S9QDI4-F1
#
_entry.id   AF-A0A0S9QDI4-F1
#
_cell.length_a   1.000
_cell.length_b   1.000
_cell.length_c   1.000
_cell.angle_alpha   90.00
_cell.angle_beta   90.00
_cell.angle_gamma   90.00
#
_symmetry.space_group_name_H-M   'P 1'
#
loop_
_entity.id
_entity.type
_entity.pdbx_description
1 polymer ?
#
loop_
_entity_poly.entity_id
_entity_poly.type
_entity_poly.pdbx_seq_one_letter_code
_entity_poly.pdbx_strand_id
1 'polypeptide(L)'
;MPSLTLPSAVDLARTQFALTVVWHFLFPAFTIGLASFLAVLEGRWLATGKAVYLDVYRYWLKVFAVAFAMGVVSGLVMSYQFGTNWSVFADRTAPVCRQMIWDIQRCSGAEALVHLG
;
A
#
# COMPACT_ATOMS: atom_id res chain seq x y z
N MET A 1 28.42 23.80 28.99
CA MET A 1 28.41 23.70 27.51
C MET A 1 27.04 23.14 27.16
N PRO A 2 26.15 23.84 26.43
CA PRO A 2 24.88 23.24 26.03
C PRO A 2 25.20 22.05 25.13
N SER A 3 24.90 20.84 25.58
CA SER A 3 24.89 19.66 24.72
C SER A 3 23.86 19.95 23.63
N LEU A 4 24.31 20.26 22.42
CA LEU A 4 23.47 20.13 21.23
C LEU A 4 22.92 18.70 21.27
N THR A 5 21.66 18.56 21.64
CA THR A 5 20.93 17.28 21.66
C THR A 5 20.73 16.89 20.21
N LEU A 6 21.80 16.43 19.57
CA LEU A 6 21.71 15.84 18.25
C LEU A 6 20.79 14.62 18.38
N PRO A 7 19.75 14.52 17.55
CA PRO A 7 18.78 13.44 17.65
C PRO A 7 19.50 12.09 17.60
N SER A 8 19.11 11.18 18.49
CA SER A 8 19.70 9.84 18.55
C SER A 8 19.38 9.06 17.27
N ALA A 9 20.13 8.00 16.98
CA ALA A 9 19.87 7.15 15.81
C ALA A 9 18.42 6.61 15.79
N VAL A 10 17.83 6.39 16.97
CA VAL A 10 16.44 5.95 17.12
C VAL A 10 15.45 7.07 16.78
N ASP A 11 15.74 8.31 17.15
CA ASP A 11 14.88 9.46 16.84
C ASP A 11 14.88 9.77 15.33
N LEU A 12 16.03 9.60 14.67
CA LEU A 12 16.16 9.65 13.21
C LEU A 12 15.36 8.54 12.53
N ALA A 13 15.50 7.29 12.98
CA ALA A 13 14.77 6.15 12.43
C ALA A 13 13.24 6.32 12.57
N ARG A 14 12.76 6.86 13.69
CA ARG A 14 11.35 7.18 13.92
C ARG A 14 10.83 8.26 12.98
N THR A 15 11.58 9.34 12.82
CA THR A 15 11.19 10.46 11.95
C THR A 15 11.18 10.05 10.47
N GLN A 16 12.18 9.27 10.05
CA GLN A 16 12.25 8.71 8.69
C GLN A 16 11.08 7.76 8.40
N PHE A 17 10.75 6.90 9.36
CA PHE A 17 9.63 5.99 9.26
C PHE A 17 8.29 6.73 9.19
N ALA A 18 8.09 7.74 10.06
CA ALA A 18 6.89 8.56 10.07
C ALA A 18 6.67 9.28 8.73
N LEU A 19 7.71 9.86 8.15
CA LEU A 19 7.62 10.52 6.84
C LEU A 19 7.21 9.53 5.72
N THR A 20 7.78 8.32 5.76
CA THR A 20 7.51 7.30 4.75
C THR A 20 6.09 6.75 4.86
N VAL A 21 5.62 6.52 6.08
CA VAL A 21 4.25 6.06 6.36
C VAL A 21 3.22 7.10 5.93
N VAL A 22 3.43 8.38 6.20
CA VAL A 22 2.49 9.45 5.80
C VAL A 22 2.33 9.49 4.28
N TRP A 23 3.43 9.43 3.53
CA TRP A 23 3.34 9.39 2.07
C TRP A 23 2.71 8.09 1.56
N HIS A 24 3.10 6.96 2.13
CA HIS A 24 2.56 5.67 1.73
C HIS A 24 1.07 5.51 2.07
N PHE A 25 0.54 6.20 3.08
CA PHE A 25 -0.90 6.14 3.39
C PHE A 25 -1.73 7.03 2.45
N LEU A 26 -1.20 8.20 2.07
CA LEU A 26 -1.95 9.18 1.28
C LEU A 26 -2.24 8.69 -0.15
N PHE A 27 -1.25 8.11 -0.83
CA PHE A 27 -1.42 7.70 -2.24
C PHE A 27 -2.43 6.55 -2.41
N PRO A 28 -2.38 5.44 -1.64
CA PRO A 28 -3.36 4.37 -1.69
C PRO A 28 -4.76 4.85 -1.32
N ALA A 29 -4.92 5.64 -0.25
CA ALA A 29 -6.22 6.20 0.14
C ALA A 29 -6.84 7.03 -1.00
N PHE A 30 -6.03 7.86 -1.66
CA PHE A 30 -6.46 8.62 -2.83
C PHE A 30 -6.84 7.73 -4.01
N THR A 31 -6.05 6.70 -4.32
CA THR A 31 -6.35 5.78 -5.43
C THR A 31 -7.61 4.95 -5.18
N ILE A 32 -7.91 4.54 -3.95
CA ILE A 32 -9.15 3.83 -3.61
C ILE A 32 -10.36 4.74 -3.87
N GLY A 33 -10.27 6.02 -3.47
CA GLY A 33 -11.29 7.03 -3.76
C GLY A 33 -11.51 7.22 -5.25
N LEU A 34 -10.43 7.43 -6.03
CA LEU A 34 -10.49 7.57 -7.48
C LEU A 34 -11.03 6.31 -8.17
N ALA A 35 -10.63 5.11 -7.73
CA ALA A 35 -11.12 3.86 -8.30
C ALA A 35 -12.64 3.76 -8.19
N SER A 36 -13.22 4.11 -7.03
CA SER A 36 -14.66 4.14 -6.86
C SER A 36 -15.35 5.17 -7.76
N PHE A 37 -14.72 6.34 -7.96
CA PHE A 37 -15.23 7.39 -8.87
C PHE A 37 -15.20 6.95 -10.34
N LEU A 38 -14.10 6.31 -10.78
CA LEU A 38 -13.97 5.76 -12.12
C LEU A 38 -15.00 4.66 -12.38
N ALA A 39 -15.24 3.77 -11.40
CA ALA A 39 -16.26 2.73 -11.50
C ALA A 39 -17.67 3.29 -11.69
N VAL A 40 -18.01 4.40 -11.02
CA VAL A 40 -19.30 5.09 -11.21
C VAL A 40 -19.40 5.72 -12.60
N LEU A 41 -18.33 6.35 -13.09
CA LEU A 41 -18.30 6.94 -14.44
C LEU A 41 -18.47 5.88 -15.53
N GLU A 42 -17.77 4.75 -15.41
CA GLU A 42 -17.88 3.62 -16.33
C GLU A 42 -19.28 2.98 -16.27
N GLY A 43 -19.85 2.81 -15.06
CA GLY A 43 -21.22 2.33 -14.89
C GLY A 43 -22.26 3.26 -15.53
N ARG A 44 -22.10 4.58 -15.41
CA ARG A 44 -22.98 5.56 -16.07
C ARG A 44 -22.79 5.61 -17.58
N TRP A 45 -21.57 5.38 -18.06
CA TRP A 45 -21.30 5.26 -19.50
C TRP A 45 -22.02 4.05 -20.09
N LEU A 46 -21.92 2.87 -19.45
CA LEU A 46 -22.62 1.66 -19.86
C LEU A 46 -24.15 1.85 -19.90
N ALA A 47 -24.70 2.62 -18.94
CA ALA A 47 -26.14 2.89 -18.89
C ALA A 47 -26.63 3.93 -19.91
N THR A 48 -25.79 4.90 -20.31
CA THR A 48 -26.25 6.08 -21.11
C THR A 48 -25.64 6.13 -22.52
N GLY A 49 -24.56 5.41 -22.80
CA GLY A 49 -23.86 5.41 -24.10
C GLY A 49 -23.20 6.75 -24.50
N LYS A 50 -23.14 7.74 -23.60
CA LYS A 50 -22.61 9.08 -23.91
C LYS A 50 -21.08 9.12 -23.86
N ALA A 51 -20.44 9.45 -24.98
CA ALA A 51 -18.98 9.54 -25.11
C ALA A 51 -18.28 10.45 -24.09
N VAL A 52 -18.98 11.48 -23.60
CA VAL A 52 -18.47 12.42 -22.59
C VAL A 52 -17.95 11.71 -21.32
N TYR A 53 -18.62 10.64 -20.88
CA TYR A 53 -18.18 9.90 -19.69
C TYR A 53 -16.88 9.12 -19.92
N LEU A 54 -16.64 8.66 -21.16
CA LEU A 54 -15.43 7.93 -21.54
C LEU A 54 -14.20 8.85 -21.62
N ASP A 55 -14.39 10.08 -22.10
CA ASP A 55 -13.31 11.07 -22.17
C ASP A 55 -12.85 11.51 -20.78
N VAL A 56 -13.82 11.73 -19.87
CA VAL A 56 -13.54 12.02 -18.45
C VAL A 56 -12.86 10.83 -17.78
N TYR A 57 -13.34 9.60 -18.02
CA TYR A 57 -12.70 8.38 -17.51
C TYR A 57 -11.23 8.27 -17.96
N ARG A 58 -10.94 8.44 -19.26
CA ARG A 58 -9.58 8.37 -19.81
C ARG A 58 -8.64 9.45 -19.27
N TYR A 59 -9.17 10.63 -18.96
CA TYR A 59 -8.40 11.70 -18.32
C TYR A 59 -8.00 11.31 -16.90
N TRP A 60 -8.97 10.88 -16.07
CA TRP A 60 -8.73 10.53 -14.68
C TRP A 60 -7.93 9.23 -14.52
N LEU A 61 -8.03 8.30 -15.47
CA LEU A 61 -7.26 7.05 -15.47
C LEU A 61 -5.75 7.30 -15.54
N LYS A 62 -5.29 8.34 -16.23
CA LYS A 62 -3.86 8.70 -16.26
C LYS A 62 -3.37 9.15 -14.89
N VAL A 63 -4.16 9.98 -14.20
CA VAL A 63 -3.85 10.46 -12.85
C VAL A 63 -3.86 9.29 -11.85
N PHE A 64 -4.83 8.37 -11.99
CA PHE A 64 -4.90 7.14 -11.21
C PHE A 64 -3.64 6.28 -11.38
N ALA A 65 -3.19 6.07 -12.62
CA ALA A 65 -2.00 5.26 -12.89
C ALA A 65 -0.72 5.84 -12.26
N VAL A 66 -0.52 7.16 -12.32
CA VAL A 66 0.64 7.83 -11.70
C VAL A 66 0.58 7.73 -10.18
N ALA A 67 -0.58 8.00 -9.57
CA ALA A 67 -0.76 7.90 -8.13
C ALA A 67 -0.57 6.46 -7.62
N PHE A 68 -1.04 5.47 -8.38
CA PHE A 68 -0.84 4.06 -8.08
C PHE A 68 0.63 3.67 -8.12
N ALA A 69 1.38 4.09 -9.14
CA ALA A 69 2.81 3.85 -9.23
C ALA A 69 3.56 4.46 -8.02
N MET A 70 3.22 5.69 -7.62
CA MET A 70 3.80 6.32 -6.42
C MET A 70 3.46 5.57 -5.13
N GLY A 71 2.24 5.02 -5.02
CA GLY A 71 1.84 4.16 -3.91
C GLY A 71 2.67 2.87 -3.82
N VAL A 72 2.92 2.20 -4.94
CA VAL A 72 3.74 0.97 -4.98
C VAL A 72 5.19 1.26 -4.62
N VAL A 73 5.79 2.31 -5.17
CA VAL A 73 7.18 2.70 -4.88
C VAL A 73 7.38 3.04 -3.40
N SER A 74 6.45 3.81 -2.80
CA SER A 74 6.52 4.14 -1.38
C SER A 74 6.36 2.91 -0.47
N GLY A 75 5.55 1.91 -0.86
CA GLY A 75 5.38 0.67 -0.11
C GLY A 75 6.62 -0.23 -0.14
N LEU A 76 7.31 -0.27 -1.29
CA LEU A 76 8.62 -0.91 -1.41
C LEU A 76 9.63 -0.26 -0.47
N VAL A 77 9.74 1.07 -0.48
CA VAL A 77 10.65 1.80 0.42
C VAL A 77 10.35 1.50 1.89
N MET A 78 9.08 1.48 2.27
CA MET A 78 8.67 1.13 3.64
C MET A 78 9.08 -0.29 4.03
N SER A 79 8.93 -1.25 3.12
CA SER A 79 9.34 -2.66 3.34
C SER A 79 10.85 -2.78 3.58
N TYR A 80 11.66 -2.03 2.81
CA TYR A 80 13.10 -1.97 3.04
C TYR A 80 13.45 -1.31 4.39
N GLN A 81 12.74 -0.26 4.80
CA GLN A 81 12.95 0.39 6.10
C GLN A 81 12.62 -0.52 7.29
N PHE A 82 11.63 -1.40 7.16
CA PHE A 82 11.38 -2.44 8.17
C PHE A 82 12.56 -3.41 8.30
N GLY A 83 13.24 -3.74 7.20
CA GLY A 83 14.41 -4.62 7.21
C GLY A 83 15.68 -4.00 7.80
N THR A 84 15.92 -2.70 7.60
CA THR A 84 17.16 -2.04 8.05
C THR A 84 17.04 -1.39 9.43
N ASN A 85 15.93 -0.71 9.72
CA ASN A 85 15.76 0.06 10.96
C ASN A 85 14.97 -0.71 12.06
N TRP A 86 14.22 -1.76 11.69
CA TRP A 86 13.30 -2.47 12.59
C TRP A 86 13.40 -4.00 12.49
N SER A 87 14.56 -4.55 12.14
CA SER A 87 14.76 -6.00 11.92
C SER A 87 14.37 -6.88 13.12
N VAL A 88 14.76 -6.50 14.33
CA VAL A 88 14.43 -7.23 15.57
C VAL A 88 12.92 -7.23 15.83
N PHE A 89 12.20 -6.18 15.43
CA PHE A 89 10.75 -6.13 15.51
C PHE A 89 10.10 -7.05 14.47
N ALA A 90 10.60 -7.05 13.24
CA ALA A 90 10.13 -7.93 12.17
C ALA A 90 10.30 -9.42 12.53
N ASP A 91 11.46 -9.82 13.08
CA ASP A 91 11.72 -11.21 13.47
C ASP A 91 10.80 -11.69 14.60
N ARG A 92 10.50 -10.83 15.56
CA ARG A 92 9.62 -11.17 16.69
C ARG A 92 8.14 -11.23 16.30
N THR A 93 7.72 -10.46 15.31
CA THR A 93 6.33 -10.39 14.85
C THR A 93 6.03 -11.37 13.70
N ALA A 94 7.05 -11.82 12.98
CA ALA A 94 6.93 -12.78 11.89
C ALA A 94 6.15 -14.06 12.24
N PRO A 95 6.31 -14.70 13.43
CA PRO A 95 5.53 -15.88 13.79
C PRO A 95 4.03 -15.61 13.84
N VAL A 96 3.61 -14.44 14.32
CA VAL A 96 2.21 -14.04 14.44
C VAL A 96 1.62 -13.73 13.06
N CYS A 97 2.32 -12.91 12.26
CA CYS A 97 1.88 -12.57 10.91
C CYS A 97 1.83 -13.81 9.99
N ARG A 98 2.80 -14.72 10.13
CA ARG A 98 2.84 -15.98 9.40
C ARG A 98 1.67 -16.88 9.77
N GLN A 99 1.33 -16.98 11.06
CA GLN A 99 0.18 -17.77 11.50
C GLN A 99 -1.12 -17.23 10.89
N MET A 100 -1.31 -15.92 10.88
CA MET A 100 -2.49 -15.28 10.26
C MET A 100 -2.59 -15.59 8.76
N ILE A 101 -1.48 -15.52 8.02
CA ILE A 101 -1.49 -15.84 6.58
C ILE A 101 -1.82 -17.31 6.33
N TRP A 102 -1.31 -18.19 7.20
CA TRP A 102 -1.52 -19.62 7.13
C TRP A 102 -2.99 -20.00 7.33
N ASP A 103 -3.66 -19.37 8.29
CA ASP A 103 -5.07 -19.64 8.57
C ASP A 103 -5.98 -19.21 7.42
N ILE A 104 -5.66 -18.10 6.74
CA ILE A 104 -6.40 -17.66 5.54
C ILE A 104 -6.22 -18.65 4.39
N GLN A 105 -4.99 -19.11 4.14
CA GLN A 105 -4.71 -20.09 3.09
C GLN A 105 -5.36 -21.45 3.38
N ARG A 106 -5.40 -21.83 4.66
CA ARG A 106 -6.11 -23.02 5.15
C ARG A 106 -7.61 -22.93 4.93
N CYS A 107 -8.24 -21.80 5.25
CA CYS A 107 -9.67 -21.58 4.97
C CYS A 107 -9.98 -21.47 3.46
N SER A 108 -9.03 -21.00 2.65
CA SER A 108 -9.17 -20.85 1.20
C SER A 108 -9.02 -22.16 0.41
N GLY A 109 -8.78 -23.30 1.08
CA GLY A 109 -8.65 -24.61 0.42
C GLY A 109 -7.39 -24.77 -0.44
N ALA A 110 -6.46 -23.81 -0.41
CA ALA A 110 -5.22 -23.85 -1.19
C ALA A 110 -4.29 -25.02 -0.79
N GLU A 111 -4.44 -25.51 0.45
CA GLU A 111 -3.73 -26.69 0.97
C GLU A 111 -4.09 -27.99 0.25
N ALA A 112 -5.31 -28.12 -0.29
CA ALA A 112 -5.77 -29.34 -0.95
C ALA A 112 -5.07 -29.56 -2.31
N LEU A 113 -4.54 -28.50 -2.92
CA LEU A 113 -3.86 -28.56 -4.23
C LEU A 113 -2.37 -28.90 -4.11
N VAL A 114 -1.72 -28.67 -2.97
CA VAL A 114 -0.28 -28.94 -2.78
C VAL A 114 0.00 -30.43 -2.48
N HIS A 115 -0.98 -31.18 -1.98
CA HIS A 115 -0.85 -32.61 -1.71
C HIS A 115 -1.38 -33.53 -2.82
N LEU A 116 -1.91 -32.97 -3.92
CA LEU A 116 -2.39 -33.72 -5.10
C LEU A 116 -1.39 -33.72 -6.27
N GLY A 117 -0.16 -33.26 -6.06
CA GLY A 117 0.97 -33.31 -7.01
C GLY A 117 2.06 -34.27 -6.57
#